data_AF-A0AAV5SLP1-F1
#
_entry.id   AF-A0AAV5SLP1-F1
#
_cell.length_a   1.000
_cell.length_b   1.000
_cell.length_c   1.000
_cell.angle_alpha   90.00
_cell.angle_beta   90.00
_cell.angle_gamma   90.00
#
_symmetry.space_group_name_H-M   'P 1'
#
loop_
_entity.id
_entity.type
_entity.pdbx_description
1 polymer ?
#
loop_
_entity_poly.entity_id
_entity_poly.type
_entity_poly.pdbx_seq_one_letter_code
_entity_poly.pdbx_strand_id
1 'polypeptide(L)'
;VVTLLFMFYAVQSVQGFTYSCEEVKYKLINGPTIPSTYWACIAFEDGFSNSDQLRKIFLHSHSYITSLFDLGKACYQGNSEWTLTADLPVDLDCEQEFTLIFSYGSPINLNVFLKPKDEPADITTGSAQGLVSPRGGMRIKTTTCSGDGQVSFFTGIGGNGVSEYRFPLQSWRCSDIPT
;
A
#
# COMPACT_ATOMS: atom_id res chain seq x y z
N VAL A 1 7.79 -30.79 -40.59
CA VAL A 1 6.67 -30.29 -39.77
C VAL A 1 7.27 -29.46 -38.67
N VAL A 2 7.34 -28.14 -38.85
CA VAL A 2 8.03 -27.22 -37.91
C VAL A 2 7.03 -26.75 -36.88
N THR A 3 7.26 -27.14 -35.64
CA THR A 3 6.53 -26.78 -34.43
C THR A 3 6.65 -25.28 -34.19
N LEU A 4 5.59 -24.53 -34.50
CA LEU A 4 5.49 -23.11 -34.14
C LEU A 4 4.98 -23.05 -32.68
N LEU A 5 5.96 -23.05 -31.75
CA LEU A 5 5.73 -22.84 -30.33
C LEU A 5 5.27 -21.39 -30.14
N PHE A 6 3.97 -21.20 -29.86
CA PHE A 6 3.42 -19.93 -29.39
C PHE A 6 4.06 -19.62 -28.04
N MET A 7 5.11 -18.79 -28.05
CA MET A 7 5.76 -18.31 -26.84
C MET A 7 4.82 -17.29 -26.18
N PHE A 8 4.19 -17.73 -25.09
CA PHE A 8 3.30 -16.96 -24.23
C PHE A 8 3.96 -15.64 -23.79
N TYR A 9 3.50 -14.52 -24.34
CA TYR A 9 3.65 -13.22 -23.69
C TYR A 9 2.73 -13.18 -22.46
N ALA A 10 3.17 -13.79 -21.36
CA ALA A 10 2.63 -13.49 -20.06
C ALA A 10 3.18 -12.11 -19.65
N VAL A 11 2.47 -11.05 -20.05
CA VAL A 11 2.69 -9.71 -19.50
C VAL A 11 2.46 -9.83 -17.99
N GLN A 12 3.55 -9.83 -17.23
CA GLN A 12 3.49 -9.81 -15.78
C GLN A 12 2.94 -8.45 -15.37
N SER A 13 1.68 -8.40 -14.94
CA SER A 13 1.04 -7.19 -14.44
C SER A 13 1.64 -6.81 -13.08
N VAL A 14 1.95 -5.53 -12.90
CA VAL A 14 2.44 -4.99 -11.64
C VAL A 14 1.26 -4.88 -10.67
N GLN A 15 1.36 -5.46 -9.47
CA GLN A 15 0.16 -5.73 -8.65
C GLN A 15 0.07 -4.94 -7.32
N GLY A 16 1.02 -4.04 -7.06
CA GLY A 16 0.89 -3.01 -6.03
C GLY A 16 2.01 -1.96 -6.06
N PHE A 17 1.69 -0.73 -5.66
CA PHE A 17 2.63 0.39 -5.59
C PHE A 17 2.43 1.16 -4.30
N THR A 18 3.52 1.62 -3.70
CA THR A 18 3.49 2.50 -2.52
C THR A 18 4.34 3.72 -2.81
N TYR A 19 3.84 4.90 -2.45
CA TYR A 19 4.53 6.16 -2.63
C TYR A 19 4.53 6.94 -1.31
N SER A 20 5.70 7.46 -0.93
CA SER A 20 5.84 8.39 0.21
C SER A 20 5.22 9.77 -0.09
N CYS A 21 5.03 10.60 0.93
CA CYS A 21 4.57 11.98 0.76
C CYS A 21 5.46 12.75 -0.25
N GLU A 22 6.78 12.61 -0.10
CA GLU A 22 7.75 13.29 -0.97
C GLU A 22 7.69 12.80 -2.42
N GLU A 23 7.45 11.51 -2.64
CA GLU A 23 7.25 11.01 -4.00
C GLU A 23 5.95 11.51 -4.62
N VAL A 24 4.88 11.60 -3.82
CA VAL A 24 3.63 12.21 -4.28
C VAL A 24 3.88 13.67 -4.67
N LYS A 25 4.55 14.44 -3.80
CA LYS A 25 4.88 15.85 -4.00
C LYS A 25 5.70 16.11 -5.27
N TYR A 26 6.81 15.39 -5.44
CA TYR A 26 7.81 15.72 -6.47
C TYR A 26 7.70 14.91 -7.75
N LYS A 27 7.03 13.74 -7.72
CA LYS A 27 6.98 12.85 -8.89
C LYS A 27 5.58 12.66 -9.44
N LEU A 28 4.55 12.60 -8.59
CA LEU A 28 3.22 12.13 -9.02
C LEU A 28 2.23 13.25 -9.33
N ILE A 29 2.20 14.32 -8.54
CA ILE A 29 1.23 15.40 -8.76
C ILE A 29 1.52 16.10 -10.10
N ASN A 30 0.51 16.14 -10.96
CA ASN A 30 0.62 16.62 -12.35
C ASN A 30 1.71 15.88 -13.15
N GLY A 31 2.04 14.65 -12.75
CA GLY A 31 3.10 13.83 -13.28
C GLY A 31 2.58 12.66 -14.15
N PRO A 32 3.37 11.58 -14.27
CA PRO A 32 3.00 10.43 -15.08
C PRO A 32 1.82 9.66 -14.49
N THR A 33 1.16 8.86 -15.34
CA THR A 33 0.13 7.93 -14.90
C THR A 33 0.76 6.83 -14.06
N ILE A 34 0.05 6.43 -13.00
CA ILE A 34 0.36 5.26 -12.20
C ILE A 34 -0.37 4.08 -12.87
N PRO A 35 0.29 2.93 -13.06
CA PRO A 35 -0.33 1.79 -13.72
C PRO A 35 -1.65 1.38 -13.07
N SER A 36 -2.55 0.84 -13.87
CA SER A 36 -3.88 0.46 -13.40
C SER A 36 -3.80 -0.53 -12.24
N THR A 37 -4.55 -0.27 -11.19
CA THR A 37 -4.79 -1.18 -10.06
C THR A 37 -6.24 -1.08 -9.63
N TYR A 38 -6.76 -2.09 -8.91
CA TYR A 38 -8.16 -2.07 -8.47
C TYR A 38 -8.43 -1.17 -7.29
N TRP A 39 -7.44 -0.91 -6.44
CA TRP A 39 -7.63 -0.19 -5.18
C TRP A 39 -6.56 0.87 -4.99
N ALA A 40 -6.99 1.98 -4.40
CA ALA A 40 -6.16 3.04 -3.86
C ALA A 40 -6.52 3.28 -2.39
N CYS A 41 -5.52 3.47 -1.54
CA CYS A 41 -5.66 3.77 -0.10
C CYS A 41 -4.58 4.78 0.30
N ILE A 42 -4.78 5.49 1.41
CA ILE A 42 -3.74 6.31 2.03
C ILE A 42 -3.61 5.94 3.50
N ALA A 43 -2.37 5.83 3.97
CA ALA A 43 -2.04 5.59 5.37
C ALA A 43 -1.32 6.81 5.92
N PHE A 44 -1.84 7.41 6.99
CA PHE A 44 -1.21 8.54 7.66
C PHE A 44 -0.33 8.08 8.82
N GLU A 45 0.72 8.84 9.10
CA GLU A 45 1.41 8.71 10.38
C GLU A 45 0.46 9.00 11.56
N ASP A 46 0.87 8.57 12.76
CA ASP A 46 0.07 8.87 13.95
C ASP A 46 0.13 10.36 14.29
N GLY A 47 -0.99 10.90 14.75
CA GLY A 47 -1.13 12.34 15.00
C GLY A 47 -1.13 13.23 13.75
N PHE A 48 -1.29 12.67 12.54
CA PHE A 48 -1.40 13.45 11.30
C PHE A 48 -2.53 14.49 11.41
N SER A 49 -2.15 15.77 11.43
CA SER A 49 -3.08 16.91 11.61
C SER A 49 -3.28 17.69 10.33
N ASN A 50 -2.30 17.66 9.43
CA ASN A 50 -2.27 18.48 8.23
C ASN A 50 -3.07 17.85 7.08
N SER A 51 -4.29 17.37 7.34
CA SER A 51 -5.12 16.70 6.33
C SER A 51 -5.80 17.65 5.34
N ASP A 52 -6.00 18.92 5.73
CA ASP A 52 -6.69 19.89 4.88
C ASP A 52 -5.93 20.22 3.58
N GLN A 53 -4.60 20.12 3.57
CA GLN A 53 -3.79 20.29 2.35
C GLN A 53 -4.14 19.26 1.27
N LEU A 54 -4.58 18.06 1.69
CA LEU A 54 -4.90 16.94 0.80
C LEU A 54 -6.22 17.11 0.06
N ARG A 55 -7.04 18.12 0.43
CA ARG A 55 -8.32 18.41 -0.23
C ARG A 55 -8.16 18.90 -1.67
N LYS A 56 -7.01 19.50 -1.97
CA LYS A 56 -6.71 20.10 -3.28
C LYS A 56 -5.93 19.16 -4.20
N ILE A 57 -5.61 17.95 -3.73
CA ILE A 57 -4.91 16.94 -4.50
C ILE A 57 -5.92 15.85 -4.86
N PHE A 58 -6.21 15.74 -6.15
CA PHE A 58 -7.22 14.83 -6.67
C PHE A 58 -6.58 13.61 -7.30
N LEU A 59 -7.11 12.44 -6.93
CA LEU A 59 -6.82 11.16 -7.54
C LEU A 59 -7.91 10.85 -8.55
N HIS A 60 -7.52 10.54 -9.78
CA HIS A 60 -8.42 10.18 -10.87
C HIS A 60 -8.17 8.74 -11.32
N SER A 61 -9.24 8.02 -11.64
CA SER A 61 -9.22 6.76 -12.39
C SER A 61 -10.45 6.73 -13.29
N HIS A 62 -10.30 7.07 -14.57
CA HIS A 62 -11.33 7.12 -15.62
C HIS A 62 -12.62 7.85 -15.21
N SER A 63 -13.55 7.16 -14.55
CA SER A 63 -14.83 7.71 -14.08
C SER A 63 -14.83 8.15 -12.62
N TYR A 64 -13.75 7.91 -11.90
CA TYR A 64 -13.64 8.21 -10.48
C TYR A 64 -12.71 9.39 -10.23
N ILE A 65 -13.16 10.33 -9.39
CA ILE A 65 -12.39 11.48 -8.92
C ILE A 65 -12.60 11.57 -7.41
N THR A 66 -11.52 11.58 -6.65
CA THR A 66 -11.57 11.77 -5.20
C THR A 66 -10.41 12.63 -4.74
N SER A 67 -10.54 13.29 -3.60
CA SER A 67 -9.41 13.99 -2.99
C SER A 67 -8.56 13.00 -2.16
N LEU A 68 -7.28 13.27 -1.98
CA LEU A 68 -6.46 12.51 -1.03
C LEU A 68 -6.98 12.64 0.41
N PHE A 69 -7.67 13.74 0.73
CA PHE A 69 -8.38 13.91 2.00
C PHE A 69 -9.48 12.86 2.19
N ASP A 70 -10.28 12.60 1.16
CA ASP A 70 -11.36 11.61 1.23
C ASP A 70 -10.83 10.17 1.17
N LEU A 71 -9.75 9.94 0.42
CA LEU A 71 -8.98 8.68 0.45
C LEU A 71 -8.51 8.36 1.88
N GLY A 72 -8.28 9.37 2.70
CA GLY A 72 -7.96 9.26 4.13
C GLY A 72 -9.04 8.59 4.99
N LYS A 73 -10.27 8.47 4.48
CA LYS A 73 -11.40 7.88 5.19
C LYS A 73 -11.73 6.47 4.71
N ALA A 74 -11.41 6.15 3.45
CA ALA A 74 -11.71 4.87 2.84
C ALA A 74 -10.79 4.60 1.65
N CYS A 75 -10.55 3.32 1.38
CA CYS A 75 -9.96 2.89 0.12
C CYS A 75 -10.98 2.98 -1.02
N TYR A 76 -10.54 3.38 -2.20
CA TYR A 76 -11.39 3.52 -3.37
C TYR A 76 -11.01 2.56 -4.48
N GLN A 77 -12.02 2.13 -5.22
CA GLN A 77 -11.83 1.26 -6.36
C GLN A 77 -11.60 2.06 -7.64
N GLY A 78 -10.66 1.60 -8.46
CA GLY A 78 -10.42 2.09 -9.81
C GLY A 78 -10.43 0.95 -10.81
N ASN A 79 -10.57 1.30 -12.09
CA ASN A 79 -10.64 0.36 -13.20
C ASN A 79 -9.73 0.79 -14.36
N SER A 80 -8.91 1.81 -14.16
CA SER A 80 -7.96 2.33 -15.14
C SER A 80 -6.65 2.69 -14.46
N GLU A 81 -5.72 3.26 -15.24
CA GLU A 81 -4.57 3.98 -14.70
C GLU A 81 -5.03 5.11 -13.76
N TRP A 82 -4.17 5.43 -12.81
CA TRP A 82 -4.41 6.48 -11.84
C TRP A 82 -3.59 7.72 -12.18
N THR A 83 -4.15 8.91 -11.95
CA THR A 83 -3.41 10.17 -12.05
C THR A 83 -3.69 11.05 -10.86
N LEU A 84 -2.65 11.76 -10.40
CA LEU A 84 -2.76 12.78 -9.37
C LEU A 84 -2.70 14.16 -10.00
N THR A 85 -3.68 15.01 -9.68
CA THR A 85 -3.71 16.40 -10.15
C THR A 85 -3.90 17.34 -8.97
N ALA A 86 -3.35 18.56 -9.10
CA ALA A 86 -3.58 19.63 -8.15
C ALA A 86 -3.31 20.98 -8.84
N ASP A 87 -3.99 22.03 -8.39
CA ASP A 87 -3.71 23.39 -8.87
C ASP A 87 -2.31 23.85 -8.42
N LEU A 88 -1.60 24.56 -9.30
CA LEU A 88 -0.28 25.12 -8.99
C LEU A 88 -0.43 26.50 -8.30
N PRO A 89 0.43 26.84 -7.31
CA PRO A 89 1.47 26.00 -6.72
C PRO A 89 0.92 24.94 -5.76
N VAL A 90 1.54 23.76 -5.74
CA VAL A 90 1.19 22.69 -4.79
C VAL A 90 1.87 22.98 -3.46
N ASP A 91 1.07 23.32 -2.47
CA ASP A 91 1.50 23.47 -1.08
C ASP A 91 1.23 22.16 -0.33
N LEU A 92 2.15 21.20 -0.51
CA LEU A 92 2.15 19.93 0.21
C LEU A 92 3.36 19.87 1.15
N ASP A 93 3.09 19.96 2.45
CA ASP A 93 4.04 19.79 3.53
C ASP A 93 4.13 18.31 3.94
N CYS A 94 5.35 17.78 3.84
CA CYS A 94 5.69 16.39 4.15
C CYS A 94 6.45 16.25 5.48
N GLU A 95 6.45 17.28 6.35
CA GLU A 95 6.95 17.12 7.73
C GLU A 95 6.16 16.03 8.49
N GLN A 96 4.87 15.89 8.17
CA GLN A 96 4.06 14.74 8.56
C GLN A 96 3.91 13.77 7.39
N GLU A 97 4.29 12.51 7.60
CA GLU A 97 4.36 11.51 6.53
C GLU A 97 3.03 10.81 6.28
N PHE A 98 2.83 10.45 5.01
CA PHE A 98 1.79 9.53 4.60
C PHE A 98 2.31 8.60 3.51
N THR A 99 1.65 7.45 3.36
CA THR A 99 1.93 6.50 2.29
C THR A 99 0.68 6.33 1.43
N LEU A 100 0.80 6.68 0.15
CA LEU A 100 -0.22 6.42 -0.85
C LEU A 100 0.00 5.02 -1.44
N ILE A 101 -1.07 4.24 -1.52
CA ILE A 101 -0.99 2.80 -1.78
C ILE A 101 -1.96 2.43 -2.89
N PHE A 102 -1.47 1.66 -3.84
CA PHE A 102 -2.24 1.10 -4.94
C PHE A 102 -2.09 -0.42 -4.93
N SER A 103 -3.18 -1.17 -5.09
CA SER A 103 -3.13 -2.64 -5.12
C SER A 103 -4.23 -3.25 -6.00
N TYR A 104 -3.97 -4.42 -6.59
CA TYR A 104 -5.02 -5.24 -7.20
C TYR A 104 -5.81 -6.06 -6.16
N GLY A 105 -5.22 -6.35 -5.00
CA GLY A 105 -5.88 -7.07 -3.93
C GLY A 105 -6.95 -6.20 -3.27
N SER A 106 -8.11 -6.80 -2.95
CA SER A 106 -9.13 -6.13 -2.15
C SER A 106 -8.55 -5.73 -0.77
N PRO A 107 -8.83 -4.52 -0.25
CA PRO A 107 -8.45 -4.06 1.08
C PRO A 107 -9.15 -4.86 2.19
N ILE A 108 -9.80 -5.99 1.87
CA ILE A 108 -10.50 -6.88 2.81
C ILE A 108 -9.56 -7.56 3.83
N ASN A 109 -8.24 -7.33 3.81
CA ASN A 109 -7.39 -7.53 4.99
C ASN A 109 -6.42 -6.36 5.28
N LEU A 110 -6.71 -5.16 4.77
CA LEU A 110 -6.07 -3.90 5.16
C LEU A 110 -6.83 -3.21 6.31
N ASN A 111 -7.62 -3.98 7.07
CA ASN A 111 -8.18 -3.57 8.37
C ASN A 111 -7.11 -3.25 9.41
N VAL A 112 -5.83 -3.27 9.03
CA VAL A 112 -4.76 -2.90 9.90
C VAL A 112 -3.73 -2.05 9.16
N PHE A 113 -4.18 -0.90 8.63
CA PHE A 113 -3.34 0.30 8.75
C PHE A 113 -3.16 0.54 10.25
N LEU A 114 -2.24 -0.19 10.88
CA LEU A 114 -1.76 0.15 12.19
C LEU A 114 -1.14 1.52 12.02
N LYS A 115 -1.88 2.54 12.46
CA LYS A 115 -1.23 3.75 12.94
C LYS A 115 -0.08 3.27 13.83
N PRO A 116 1.17 3.66 13.57
CA PRO A 116 2.26 3.42 14.49
C PRO A 116 1.87 4.06 15.82
N LYS A 117 1.26 3.28 16.71
CA LYS A 117 0.93 3.71 18.05
C LYS A 117 2.22 3.60 18.86
N ASP A 118 2.41 4.51 19.80
CA ASP A 118 3.40 4.32 20.87
C ASP A 118 3.13 3.02 21.65
N GLU A 119 1.91 2.49 21.58
CA GLU A 119 1.48 1.21 22.16
C GLU A 119 1.40 0.09 21.11
N PRO A 120 1.90 -1.13 21.42
CA PRO A 120 1.81 -2.25 20.51
C PRO A 120 0.35 -2.57 20.20
N ALA A 121 0.01 -2.67 18.92
CA ALA A 121 -1.30 -3.16 18.53
C ALA A 121 -1.26 -4.68 18.41
N ASP A 122 -2.17 -5.34 19.13
CA ASP A 122 -2.35 -6.78 19.02
C ASP A 122 -3.02 -7.12 17.68
N ILE A 123 -2.34 -7.94 16.89
CA ILE A 123 -2.87 -8.45 15.64
C ILE A 123 -3.09 -9.95 15.77
N THR A 124 -4.33 -10.38 15.61
CA THR A 124 -4.65 -11.81 15.45
C THR A 124 -4.61 -12.16 13.97
N THR A 125 -3.62 -12.94 13.53
CA THR A 125 -3.48 -13.35 12.14
C THR A 125 -4.14 -14.71 11.88
N GLY A 126 -5.26 -14.72 11.15
CA GLY A 126 -5.82 -15.92 10.51
C GLY A 126 -5.75 -15.89 8.98
N SER A 127 -5.31 -14.75 8.42
CA SER A 127 -5.22 -14.44 6.99
C SER A 127 -4.02 -13.52 6.73
N ALA A 128 -3.64 -13.33 5.46
CA ALA A 128 -2.63 -12.35 5.09
C ALA A 128 -3.07 -10.92 5.45
N GLN A 129 -2.20 -10.16 6.10
CA GLN A 129 -2.45 -8.77 6.49
C GLN A 129 -1.33 -7.86 5.99
N GLY A 130 -1.67 -6.63 5.63
CA GLY A 130 -0.70 -5.60 5.23
C GLY A 130 -0.46 -4.63 6.37
N LEU A 131 0.82 -4.36 6.67
CA LEU A 131 1.24 -3.36 7.65
C LEU A 131 1.94 -2.22 6.94
N VAL A 132 1.66 -0.98 7.36
CA VAL A 132 2.24 0.21 6.75
C VAL A 132 2.69 1.17 7.84
N SER A 133 3.93 1.63 7.74
CA SER A 133 4.48 2.66 8.61
C SER A 133 5.02 3.80 7.74
N PRO A 134 4.33 4.95 7.68
CA PRO A 134 4.78 6.10 6.89
C PRO A 134 6.12 6.67 7.36
N ARG A 135 6.35 6.70 8.68
CA ARG A 135 7.68 6.97 9.25
C ARG A 135 8.45 5.66 9.35
N GLY A 136 9.68 5.68 8.85
CA GLY A 136 10.47 4.47 8.58
C GLY A 136 10.60 3.50 9.76
N GLY A 137 10.66 2.20 9.42
CA GLY A 137 10.88 1.11 10.35
C GLY A 137 9.59 0.59 11.01
N MET A 138 9.56 -0.71 11.29
CA MET A 138 8.49 -1.34 12.07
C MET A 138 9.15 -2.27 13.08
N ARG A 139 8.73 -2.18 14.34
CA ARG A 139 9.08 -3.18 15.36
C ARG A 139 7.90 -4.10 15.57
N ILE A 140 8.11 -5.38 15.35
CA ILE A 140 7.08 -6.40 15.51
C ILE A 140 7.46 -7.24 16.73
N LYS A 141 6.52 -7.37 17.67
CA LYS A 141 6.67 -8.21 18.85
C LYS A 141 5.52 -9.21 18.87
N THR A 142 5.87 -10.46 19.14
CA THR A 142 4.88 -11.53 19.26
C THR A 142 4.45 -11.66 20.70
N THR A 143 3.14 -11.54 20.96
CA THR A 143 2.55 -11.75 22.29
C THR A 143 2.11 -13.20 22.45
N THR A 144 1.43 -13.75 21.44
CA THR A 144 1.02 -15.14 21.35
C THR A 144 1.08 -15.62 19.90
N CYS A 145 1.41 -16.89 19.70
CA CYS A 145 1.30 -17.57 18.41
C CYS A 145 0.97 -19.03 18.71
N SER A 146 -0.03 -19.59 18.02
CA SER A 146 -0.45 -20.96 18.22
C SER A 146 -0.74 -21.65 16.88
N GLY A 147 -0.59 -22.98 16.86
CA GLY A 147 -0.74 -23.80 15.66
C GLY A 147 0.58 -24.17 14.99
N ASP A 148 0.49 -25.09 14.03
CA ASP A 148 1.64 -25.67 13.31
C ASP A 148 2.02 -24.89 12.04
N GLY A 149 1.36 -23.74 11.81
CA GLY A 149 1.56 -22.90 10.64
C GLY A 149 2.87 -22.11 10.67
N GLN A 150 3.13 -21.40 9.57
CA GLN A 150 4.25 -20.47 9.46
C GLN A 150 3.74 -19.03 9.37
N VAL A 151 4.38 -18.13 10.11
CA VAL A 151 4.20 -16.68 10.00
C VAL A 151 5.30 -16.17 9.09
N SER A 152 4.91 -15.63 7.93
CA SER A 152 5.83 -15.15 6.90
C SER A 152 5.66 -13.66 6.68
N PHE A 153 6.78 -12.93 6.66
CA PHE A 153 6.85 -11.50 6.41
C PHE A 153 7.42 -11.23 5.02
N PHE A 154 6.80 -10.29 4.32
CA PHE A 154 7.21 -9.85 2.99
C PHE A 154 7.28 -8.32 2.97
N THR A 155 8.13 -7.75 2.11
CA THR A 155 8.01 -6.34 1.72
C THR A 155 6.82 -6.13 0.80
N GLY A 156 6.40 -4.88 0.56
CA GLY A 156 5.36 -4.55 -0.43
C GLY A 156 3.94 -4.88 0.03
N ILE A 157 2.96 -4.59 -0.82
CA ILE A 157 1.53 -4.77 -0.52
C ILE A 157 0.82 -5.42 -1.71
N GLY A 158 0.19 -6.57 -1.46
CA GLY A 158 -0.54 -7.28 -2.51
C GLY A 158 -0.79 -8.76 -2.21
N GLY A 159 -1.51 -9.41 -3.12
CA GLY A 159 -2.16 -10.69 -2.89
C GLY A 159 -1.36 -11.89 -3.37
N ASN A 160 -0.99 -11.92 -4.66
CA ASN A 160 -0.67 -13.20 -5.33
C ASN A 160 0.36 -13.09 -6.48
N GLY A 161 1.05 -11.96 -6.66
CA GLY A 161 1.95 -11.73 -7.81
C GLY A 161 3.43 -11.64 -7.46
N VAL A 162 4.29 -12.27 -8.28
CA VAL A 162 5.76 -12.08 -8.24
C VAL A 162 6.21 -10.65 -8.58
N SER A 163 5.30 -9.82 -9.10
CA SER A 163 5.53 -8.45 -9.55
C SER A 163 5.06 -7.37 -8.56
N GLU A 164 4.83 -7.73 -7.29
CA GLU A 164 4.43 -6.81 -6.20
C GLU A 164 5.63 -6.29 -5.38
N TYR A 165 6.87 -6.51 -5.86
CA TYR A 165 8.10 -6.29 -5.08
C TYR A 165 8.02 -6.91 -3.67
N ARG A 166 7.33 -8.05 -3.57
CA ARG A 166 7.21 -8.85 -2.36
C ARG A 166 8.44 -9.70 -2.18
N PHE A 167 9.42 -9.16 -1.49
CA PHE A 167 10.61 -9.89 -1.11
C PHE A 167 10.34 -10.58 0.22
N PRO A 168 10.50 -11.91 0.30
CA PRO A 168 10.41 -12.60 1.57
C PRO A 168 11.49 -12.06 2.49
N LEU A 169 11.09 -11.55 3.65
CA LEU A 169 12.01 -11.06 4.66
C LEU A 169 12.40 -12.21 5.57
N GLN A 170 11.40 -12.87 6.16
CA GLN A 170 11.62 -13.90 7.17
C GLN A 170 10.35 -14.73 7.36
N SER A 171 10.53 -16.01 7.71
CA SER A 171 9.43 -16.92 8.04
C SER A 171 9.80 -17.76 9.26
N TRP A 172 8.85 -17.94 10.16
CA TRP A 172 9.02 -18.72 11.39
C TRP A 172 7.80 -19.62 11.63
N ARG A 173 8.02 -20.78 12.25
CA ARG A 173 6.94 -21.50 12.95
C ARG A 173 6.60 -20.73 14.22
N CYS A 174 5.38 -20.87 14.72
CA CYS A 174 5.00 -20.24 16.00
C CYS A 174 5.95 -20.57 17.15
N SER A 175 6.51 -21.78 17.19
CA SER A 175 7.50 -22.21 18.20
C SER A 175 8.85 -21.52 18.10
N ASP A 176 9.18 -20.96 16.95
CA ASP A 176 10.52 -20.48 16.59
C ASP A 176 10.59 -18.95 16.53
N ILE A 177 9.46 -18.27 16.76
CA ILE A 177 9.39 -16.81 16.78
C ILE A 177 10.11 -16.30 18.04
N PRO A 178 11.12 -15.43 17.90
CA PRO A 178 11.80 -14.83 19.06
C PRO A 178 10.81 -14.07 19.95
N THR A 179 10.82 -14.34 21.25
CA THR A 179 10.00 -13.70 22.28
C THR A 179 10.71 -12.57 23.01
#